data_AF-A0A957CKP4-F1
#
_entry.id   AF-A0A957CKP4-F1
#
_cell.length_a   1.000
_cell.length_b   1.000
_cell.length_c   1.000
_cell.angle_alpha   90.00
_cell.angle_beta   90.00
_cell.angle_gamma   90.00
#
_symmetry.space_group_name_H-M   'P 1'
#
loop_
_entity.id
_entity.type
_entity.pdbx_description
1 polymer ?
#
loop_
_entity_poly.entity_id
_entity_poly.type
_entity_poly.pdbx_seq_one_letter_code
_entity_poly.pdbx_strand_id
1 'polypeptide(L)'
;MALAEIYGKTPFIYFEDLLTADVFAAFRYLPSDIGIIGFLRSIPGLESLIEKPDEHSTCTFHFWPVGSAIGREPDVLLELEINGRILHIIIEAKYYSGPSDKDDEEIEINGDPQRVGNQLGDQLHDLEYGVYRIFQGSSRNTQLILNSRQANRFLIYLTAHAVKPTYELSRVSSYYQQAESKLFWSSWYHVHDYFRSLRPQLAQFPYSYILADVCALLDRKEFVTFQGFHLSQLTGVKPEMGSFWQDRRIDDLVFNGISKPPVIDWLNTAVSFFNSHPPQEKK
;
A
#
# COMPACT_ATOMS: atom_id res chain seq x y z
N MET A 1 10.84 -5.74 -13.46
CA MET A 1 10.83 -4.56 -14.35
C MET A 1 11.39 -3.33 -13.64
N ALA A 2 11.32 -3.33 -12.30
CA ALA A 2 12.00 -2.43 -11.36
C ALA A 2 13.26 -1.74 -11.89
N LEU A 3 14.30 -2.45 -12.34
CA LEU A 3 15.54 -1.83 -12.81
C LEU A 3 15.34 -0.84 -13.96
N ALA A 4 14.53 -1.20 -14.96
CA ALA A 4 14.25 -0.29 -16.07
C ALA A 4 13.54 0.98 -15.59
N GLU A 5 12.66 0.85 -14.61
CA GLU A 5 11.95 1.97 -14.00
C GLU A 5 12.86 2.86 -13.14
N ILE A 6 13.70 2.25 -12.30
CA ILE A 6 14.72 2.93 -11.48
C ILE A 6 15.59 3.84 -12.37
N TYR A 7 16.02 3.34 -13.54
CA TYR A 7 16.82 4.09 -14.51
C TYR A 7 16.01 4.98 -15.46
N GLY A 8 14.70 5.15 -15.23
CA GLY A 8 13.84 6.03 -16.03
C GLY A 8 13.68 5.59 -17.48
N LYS A 9 13.81 4.29 -17.77
CA LYS A 9 13.67 3.72 -19.11
C LYS A 9 12.26 3.19 -19.39
N THR A 10 11.34 3.26 -18.43
CA THR A 10 9.94 2.84 -18.61
C THR A 10 9.01 4.06 -18.64
N PRO A 11 7.99 4.07 -19.52
CA PRO A 11 6.93 5.09 -19.49
C PRO A 11 5.88 4.82 -18.40
N PHE A 12 6.00 3.71 -17.66
CA PHE A 12 4.97 3.16 -16.78
C PHE A 12 5.08 3.66 -15.32
N ILE A 13 5.64 4.85 -15.10
CA ILE A 13 5.94 5.37 -13.74
C ILE A 13 4.70 5.56 -12.85
N TYR A 14 3.49 5.51 -13.41
CA TYR A 14 2.23 5.66 -12.70
C TYR A 14 1.41 4.35 -12.62
N PHE A 15 1.96 3.22 -13.06
CA PHE A 15 1.23 1.95 -13.13
C PHE A 15 1.24 1.25 -11.77
N GLU A 16 0.06 1.17 -11.17
CA GLU A 16 -0.22 0.52 -9.89
C GLU A 16 0.15 -0.96 -9.90
N ASP A 17 -0.38 -1.73 -10.87
CA ASP A 17 -0.09 -3.16 -11.03
C ASP A 17 1.40 -3.48 -11.09
N LEU A 18 2.18 -2.59 -11.74
CA LEU A 18 3.62 -2.78 -11.89
C LEU A 18 4.35 -2.62 -10.55
N LEU A 19 3.99 -1.57 -9.79
CA LEU A 19 4.53 -1.34 -8.45
C LEU A 19 4.19 -2.51 -7.52
N THR A 20 2.92 -2.93 -7.51
CA THR A 20 2.44 -4.10 -6.77
C THR A 20 3.25 -5.34 -7.14
N ALA A 21 3.39 -5.64 -8.43
CA ALA A 21 4.11 -6.81 -8.90
C ALA A 21 5.59 -6.79 -8.48
N ASP A 22 6.30 -5.68 -8.68
CA ASP A 22 7.72 -5.58 -8.32
C ASP A 22 7.92 -5.69 -6.79
N VAL A 23 7.06 -5.05 -5.97
CA VAL A 23 7.15 -5.11 -4.49
C VAL A 23 6.83 -6.51 -3.95
N PHE A 24 5.72 -7.11 -4.35
CA PHE A 24 5.32 -8.41 -3.82
C PHE A 24 6.14 -9.55 -4.42
N ALA A 25 6.72 -9.38 -5.62
CA ALA A 25 7.76 -10.27 -6.11
C ALA A 25 9.02 -10.19 -5.23
N ALA A 26 9.43 -9.00 -4.78
CA ALA A 26 10.55 -8.88 -3.85
C ALA A 26 10.26 -9.66 -2.56
N PHE A 27 9.09 -9.46 -1.94
CA PHE A 27 8.68 -10.25 -0.76
C PHE A 27 8.70 -11.75 -0.99
N ARG A 28 8.24 -12.23 -2.16
CA ARG A 28 8.23 -13.65 -2.52
C ARG A 28 9.61 -14.29 -2.51
N TYR A 29 10.66 -13.52 -2.79
CA TYR A 29 12.04 -14.02 -2.80
C TYR A 29 12.80 -13.82 -1.48
N LEU A 30 12.20 -13.13 -0.49
CA LEU A 30 12.76 -13.04 0.86
C LEU A 30 12.34 -14.27 1.70
N PRO A 31 13.08 -14.62 2.76
CA PRO A 31 12.62 -15.61 3.75
C PRO A 31 11.25 -15.18 4.29
N SER A 32 10.27 -16.08 4.32
CA SER A 32 8.88 -15.70 4.61
C SER A 32 8.70 -15.13 6.02
N ASP A 33 9.44 -15.66 7.00
CA ASP A 33 9.41 -15.30 8.41
C ASP A 33 9.73 -13.82 8.67
N ILE A 34 10.85 -13.33 8.14
CA ILE A 34 11.28 -11.93 8.27
C ILE A 34 10.87 -11.07 7.06
N GLY A 35 10.47 -11.68 5.96
CA GLY A 35 9.95 -11.01 4.77
C GLY A 35 8.47 -10.65 4.96
N ILE A 36 7.60 -11.34 4.20
CA ILE A 36 6.18 -11.00 4.14
C ILE A 36 5.45 -11.21 5.48
N ILE A 37 5.74 -12.28 6.22
CA ILE A 37 5.06 -12.54 7.52
C ILE A 37 5.46 -11.47 8.53
N GLY A 38 6.75 -11.13 8.59
CA GLY A 38 7.23 -10.05 9.46
C GLY A 38 6.61 -8.69 9.10
N PHE A 39 6.45 -8.38 7.80
CA PHE A 39 5.77 -7.15 7.36
C PHE A 39 4.30 -7.13 7.79
N LEU A 40 3.57 -8.22 7.58
CA LEU A 40 2.18 -8.30 7.98
C LEU A 40 2.01 -8.13 9.50
N ARG A 41 2.95 -8.66 10.28
CA ARG A 41 2.99 -8.47 11.74
C ARG A 41 3.41 -7.08 12.19
N SER A 42 3.96 -6.24 11.32
CA SER A 42 4.22 -4.83 11.64
C SER A 42 3.01 -3.92 11.38
N ILE A 43 1.95 -4.43 10.73
CA ILE A 43 0.72 -3.67 10.45
C ILE A 43 -0.14 -3.58 11.71
N PRO A 44 -0.52 -2.37 12.16
CA PRO A 44 -1.34 -2.20 13.36
C PRO A 44 -2.68 -2.95 13.30
N GLY A 45 -2.99 -3.67 14.39
CA GLY A 45 -4.15 -4.54 14.54
C GLY A 45 -3.91 -5.98 14.06
N LEU A 46 -2.95 -6.21 13.17
CA LEU A 46 -2.70 -7.52 12.57
C LEU A 46 -1.63 -8.32 13.34
N GLU A 47 -0.80 -7.63 14.14
CA GLU A 47 0.31 -8.21 14.91
C GLU A 47 -0.12 -9.32 15.88
N SER A 48 -1.34 -9.22 16.42
CA SER A 48 -1.91 -10.17 17.38
C SER A 48 -2.64 -11.34 16.72
N LEU A 49 -3.02 -11.18 15.45
CA LEU A 49 -3.78 -12.16 14.69
C LEU A 49 -2.86 -13.14 13.95
N ILE A 50 -1.66 -12.67 13.60
CA ILE A 50 -0.61 -13.45 12.95
C ILE A 50 0.42 -13.89 13.99
N GLU A 51 0.49 -15.21 14.19
CA GLU A 51 1.43 -15.84 15.10
C GLU A 51 2.87 -15.55 14.71
N LYS A 52 3.79 -15.65 15.68
CA LYS A 52 5.21 -15.54 15.38
C LYS A 52 5.61 -16.70 14.45
N PRO A 53 6.27 -16.43 13.31
CA PRO A 53 6.71 -17.47 12.41
C PRO A 53 7.81 -18.32 13.06
N ASP A 54 7.83 -19.58 12.66
CA ASP A 54 8.90 -20.54 12.85
C ASP A 54 9.65 -20.79 11.54
N GLU A 55 10.64 -21.68 11.56
CA GLU A 55 11.44 -22.05 10.39
C GLU A 55 10.65 -22.80 9.29
N HIS A 56 9.44 -23.27 9.62
CA HIS A 56 8.56 -23.98 8.69
C HIS A 56 7.47 -23.08 8.13
N SER A 57 7.41 -21.82 8.54
CA SER A 57 6.39 -20.90 8.11
C SER A 57 6.56 -20.55 6.63
N THR A 58 5.49 -20.70 5.85
CA THR A 58 5.51 -20.47 4.40
C THR A 58 4.47 -19.44 3.98
N CYS A 59 4.67 -18.87 2.80
CA CYS A 59 3.71 -17.97 2.16
C CYS A 59 3.68 -18.23 0.65
N THR A 60 2.49 -18.54 0.12
CA THR A 60 2.23 -18.63 -1.32
C THR A 60 1.56 -17.35 -1.81
N PHE A 61 1.98 -16.87 -2.99
CA PHE A 61 1.47 -15.64 -3.61
C PHE A 61 0.67 -15.97 -4.86
N HIS A 62 -0.56 -15.45 -4.93
CA HIS A 62 -1.41 -15.49 -6.11
C HIS A 62 -1.69 -14.06 -6.56
N PHE A 63 -1.14 -13.66 -7.70
CA PHE A 63 -1.35 -12.32 -8.25
C PHE A 63 -2.61 -12.27 -9.09
N TRP A 64 -3.39 -11.19 -8.93
CA TRP A 64 -4.64 -10.93 -9.64
C TRP A 64 -5.62 -12.12 -9.68
N PRO A 65 -5.90 -12.79 -8.54
CA PRO A 65 -6.94 -13.80 -8.48
C PRO A 65 -8.30 -13.14 -8.69
N VAL A 66 -9.30 -13.88 -9.18
CA VAL A 66 -10.67 -13.35 -9.32
C VAL A 66 -11.60 -14.12 -8.41
N GLY A 67 -12.26 -13.43 -7.49
CA GLY A 67 -13.27 -14.00 -6.61
C GLY A 67 -14.44 -14.60 -7.42
N SER A 68 -15.05 -15.66 -6.92
CA SER A 68 -16.09 -16.37 -7.67
C SER A 68 -17.52 -16.00 -7.26
N ALA A 69 -17.70 -15.24 -6.17
CA ALA A 69 -19.03 -14.80 -5.73
C ALA A 69 -19.44 -13.50 -6.44
N ILE A 70 -18.60 -12.47 -6.37
CA ILE A 70 -18.86 -11.15 -6.96
C ILE A 70 -17.99 -10.91 -8.20
N GLY A 71 -16.81 -11.52 -8.27
CA GLY A 71 -15.91 -11.34 -9.40
C GLY A 71 -14.93 -10.19 -9.24
N ARG A 72 -14.63 -9.76 -8.00
CA ARG A 72 -13.59 -8.77 -7.77
C ARG A 72 -12.21 -9.39 -7.91
N GLU A 73 -11.27 -8.58 -8.38
CA GLU A 73 -9.88 -8.95 -8.63
C GLU A 73 -9.00 -8.14 -7.68
N PRO A 74 -8.64 -8.67 -6.48
CA PRO A 74 -7.61 -8.05 -5.67
C PRO A 74 -6.24 -8.19 -6.35
N ASP A 75 -5.30 -7.32 -6.00
CA ASP A 75 -3.95 -7.35 -6.57
C ASP A 75 -3.18 -8.63 -6.18
N VAL A 76 -3.28 -9.04 -4.92
CA VAL A 76 -2.56 -10.21 -4.39
C VAL A 76 -3.44 -10.96 -3.39
N LEU A 77 -3.44 -12.29 -3.47
CA LEU A 77 -3.89 -13.20 -2.41
C LEU A 77 -2.68 -13.96 -1.87
N LEU A 78 -2.53 -13.92 -0.55
CA LEU A 78 -1.51 -14.64 0.20
C LEU A 78 -2.16 -15.83 0.91
N GLU A 79 -1.54 -17.00 0.80
CA GLU A 79 -1.82 -18.17 1.64
C GLU A 79 -0.63 -18.37 2.57
N LEU A 80 -0.84 -18.18 3.87
CA LEU A 80 0.19 -18.31 4.90
C LEU A 80 -0.04 -19.59 5.69
N GLU A 81 1.01 -20.38 5.89
CA GLU A 81 1.02 -21.50 6.83
C GLU A 81 2.02 -21.19 7.95
N ILE A 82 1.53 -21.04 9.18
CA ILE A 82 2.34 -20.69 10.36
C ILE A 82 1.94 -21.62 11.50
N ASN A 83 2.87 -22.39 12.05
CA ASN A 83 2.61 -23.34 13.15
C ASN A 83 1.42 -24.30 12.87
N GLY A 84 1.22 -24.71 11.61
CA GLY A 84 0.10 -25.54 11.18
C GLY A 84 -1.26 -24.82 11.07
N ARG A 85 -1.29 -23.49 11.29
CA ARG A 85 -2.46 -22.65 11.06
C ARG A 85 -2.36 -22.00 9.69
N ILE A 86 -3.44 -22.11 8.91
CA ILE A 86 -3.55 -21.46 7.60
C ILE A 86 -4.34 -20.15 7.71
N LEU A 87 -3.80 -19.10 7.09
CA LEU A 87 -4.42 -17.79 6.94
C LEU A 87 -4.49 -17.42 5.46
N HIS A 88 -5.55 -16.70 5.07
CA HIS A 88 -5.64 -16.11 3.74
C HIS A 88 -5.76 -14.60 3.86
N ILE A 89 -4.92 -13.87 3.12
CA ILE A 89 -4.90 -12.42 3.18
C ILE A 89 -4.92 -11.89 1.75
N ILE A 90 -5.94 -11.12 1.41
CA ILE A 90 -5.92 -10.36 0.15
C ILE A 90 -5.34 -8.97 0.41
N ILE A 91 -4.62 -8.46 -0.59
CA ILE A 91 -4.10 -7.11 -0.62
C ILE A 91 -4.74 -6.42 -1.82
N GLU A 92 -5.35 -5.28 -1.54
CA GLU A 92 -5.78 -4.32 -2.53
C GLU A 92 -4.86 -3.10 -2.42
N ALA A 93 -4.06 -2.89 -3.45
CA ALA A 93 -3.03 -1.88 -3.52
C ALA A 93 -3.53 -0.69 -4.34
N LYS A 94 -3.22 0.52 -3.86
CA LYS A 94 -3.58 1.77 -4.53
C LYS A 94 -2.41 2.73 -4.60
N TYR A 95 -2.15 3.26 -5.79
CA TYR A 95 -1.12 4.27 -5.99
C TYR A 95 -1.71 5.69 -6.07
N TYR A 96 -2.43 6.02 -7.14
CA TYR A 96 -3.00 7.36 -7.35
C TYR A 96 -4.52 7.39 -7.39
N SER A 97 -5.17 6.23 -7.41
CA SER A 97 -6.61 6.09 -7.42
C SER A 97 -7.13 5.70 -6.04
N GLY A 98 -8.35 6.12 -5.73
CA GLY A 98 -9.12 5.53 -4.64
C GLY A 98 -9.70 4.16 -5.05
N PRO A 99 -10.54 3.55 -4.19
CA PRO A 99 -11.27 2.34 -4.53
C PRO A 99 -12.12 2.52 -5.80
N SER A 100 -12.16 1.51 -6.66
CA SER A 100 -12.97 1.44 -7.88
C SER A 100 -14.41 1.02 -7.53
N ASP A 101 -15.09 1.91 -6.82
CA ASP A 101 -16.50 1.76 -6.49
C ASP A 101 -17.35 1.86 -7.78
N LYS A 102 -18.44 1.08 -7.81
CA LYS A 102 -19.48 1.13 -8.83
C LYS A 102 -20.77 1.69 -8.23
N ASP A 103 -21.75 1.96 -9.08
CA ASP A 103 -23.10 2.25 -8.63
C ASP A 103 -23.63 1.11 -7.75
N ASP A 104 -24.44 1.48 -6.76
CA ASP A 104 -25.02 0.51 -5.83
C ASP A 104 -25.97 -0.43 -6.56
N GLU A 105 -25.72 -1.73 -6.43
CA GLU A 105 -26.56 -2.80 -6.95
C GLU A 105 -26.87 -3.80 -5.84
N GLU A 106 -28.02 -4.47 -5.94
CA GLU A 106 -28.34 -5.62 -5.09
C GLU A 106 -28.24 -6.89 -5.93
N ILE A 107 -27.45 -7.86 -5.48
CA ILE A 107 -27.31 -9.17 -6.11
C ILE A 107 -27.64 -10.27 -5.10
N GLU A 108 -28.07 -11.42 -5.58
CA GLU A 108 -28.35 -12.59 -4.74
C GLU A 108 -27.09 -13.47 -4.65
N ILE A 109 -26.56 -13.64 -3.43
CA ILE A 109 -25.43 -14.54 -3.15
C ILE A 109 -25.93 -15.62 -2.21
N ASN A 110 -25.92 -16.88 -2.65
CA ASN A 110 -26.41 -18.04 -1.88
C ASN A 110 -27.85 -17.90 -1.35
N GLY A 111 -28.72 -17.15 -2.04
CA GLY A 111 -30.11 -16.92 -1.61
C GLY A 111 -30.34 -15.65 -0.79
N ASP A 112 -29.27 -14.97 -0.38
CA ASP A 112 -29.36 -13.74 0.41
C ASP A 112 -29.08 -12.51 -0.47
N PRO A 113 -29.90 -11.45 -0.38
CA PRO A 113 -29.62 -10.19 -1.07
C PRO A 113 -28.40 -9.52 -0.42
N GLN A 114 -27.41 -9.19 -1.25
CA GLN A 114 -26.20 -8.49 -0.87
C GLN A 114 -26.09 -7.21 -1.67
N ARG A 115 -25.83 -6.09 -0.98
CA ARG A 115 -25.51 -4.83 -1.62
C ARG A 115 -24.06 -4.88 -2.09
N VAL A 116 -23.84 -4.65 -3.37
CA VAL A 116 -22.53 -4.58 -4.00
C VAL A 116 -22.29 -3.21 -4.60
N GLY A 117 -21.03 -2.93 -4.92
CA GLY A 117 -20.63 -1.67 -5.53
C GLY A 117 -19.41 -1.08 -4.85
N ASN A 118 -19.23 -1.31 -3.54
CA ASN A 118 -18.01 -0.91 -2.85
C ASN A 118 -16.91 -1.96 -3.03
N GLN A 119 -15.78 -1.57 -3.62
CA GLN A 119 -14.74 -2.52 -4.02
C GLN A 119 -14.23 -3.37 -2.84
N LEU A 120 -13.93 -2.74 -1.70
CA LEU A 120 -13.36 -3.42 -0.54
C LEU A 120 -14.39 -4.33 0.15
N GLY A 121 -15.64 -3.88 0.25
CA GLY A 121 -16.74 -4.69 0.79
C GLY A 121 -17.01 -5.92 -0.07
N ASP A 122 -17.07 -5.74 -1.39
CA ASP A 122 -17.24 -6.82 -2.34
C ASP A 122 -16.08 -7.84 -2.26
N GLN A 123 -14.84 -7.37 -2.10
CA GLN A 123 -13.68 -8.24 -1.93
C GLN A 123 -13.72 -9.03 -0.62
N LEU A 124 -14.23 -8.45 0.48
CA LEU A 124 -14.44 -9.17 1.74
C LEU A 124 -15.51 -10.27 1.60
N HIS A 125 -16.57 -10.02 0.82
CA HIS A 125 -17.55 -11.06 0.48
C HIS A 125 -16.95 -12.19 -0.34
N ASP A 126 -16.18 -11.89 -1.40
CA ASP A 126 -15.45 -12.90 -2.19
C ASP A 126 -14.48 -13.71 -1.31
N LEU A 127 -13.81 -13.05 -0.36
CA LEU A 127 -12.88 -13.66 0.57
C LEU A 127 -13.60 -14.60 1.57
N GLU A 128 -14.78 -14.22 2.04
CA GLU A 128 -15.61 -15.05 2.91
C GLU A 128 -16.19 -16.27 2.17
N TYR A 129 -16.58 -16.09 0.91
CA TYR A 129 -16.98 -17.18 0.02
C TYR A 129 -15.84 -18.18 -0.20
N GLY A 130 -14.61 -17.68 -0.40
CA GLY A 130 -13.39 -18.49 -0.36
C GLY A 130 -13.14 -19.34 -1.60
N VAL A 131 -13.60 -18.89 -2.76
CA VAL A 131 -13.31 -19.53 -4.05
C VAL A 131 -12.79 -18.49 -5.03
N TYR A 132 -11.60 -18.72 -5.57
CA TYR A 132 -10.93 -17.83 -6.49
C TYR A 132 -10.51 -18.56 -7.77
N ARG A 133 -10.44 -17.82 -8.88
CA ARG A 133 -9.75 -18.26 -10.10
C ARG A 133 -8.37 -17.63 -10.14
N ILE A 134 -7.34 -18.46 -10.24
CA ILE A 134 -5.94 -18.03 -10.26
C ILE A 134 -5.27 -18.36 -11.60
N PHE A 135 -4.16 -17.68 -11.87
CA PHE A 135 -3.31 -18.01 -13.00
C PHE A 135 -2.53 -19.31 -12.74
N GLN A 136 -2.53 -20.19 -13.75
CA GLN A 136 -1.57 -21.28 -13.88
C GLN A 136 -0.99 -21.22 -15.28
N GLY A 137 0.30 -20.90 -15.39
CA GLY A 137 0.91 -20.55 -16.68
C GLY A 137 0.32 -19.27 -17.26
N SER A 138 -0.25 -19.34 -18.47
CA SER A 138 -0.81 -18.19 -19.19
C SER A 138 -2.33 -18.05 -19.07
N SER A 139 -3.02 -18.92 -18.32
CA SER A 139 -4.48 -18.94 -18.23
C SER A 139 -4.98 -18.79 -16.79
N ARG A 140 -6.06 -18.01 -16.61
CA ARG A 140 -6.76 -17.81 -15.34
C ARG A 140 -7.98 -18.75 -15.21
N ASN A 141 -7.71 -20.05 -15.22
CA ASN A 141 -8.73 -21.10 -15.26
C ASN A 141 -8.65 -22.09 -14.08
N THR A 142 -7.67 -21.92 -13.19
CA THR A 142 -7.50 -22.83 -12.05
C THR A 142 -8.30 -22.32 -10.87
N GLN A 143 -9.13 -23.18 -10.31
CA GLN A 143 -9.92 -22.87 -9.13
C GLN A 143 -9.08 -23.11 -7.87
N LEU A 144 -8.97 -22.10 -7.02
CA LEU A 144 -8.39 -22.15 -5.69
C LEU A 144 -9.52 -22.09 -4.66
N ILE A 145 -9.57 -23.08 -3.78
CA ILE A 145 -10.52 -23.12 -2.66
C ILE A 145 -9.74 -22.82 -1.38
N LEU A 146 -10.12 -21.75 -0.68
CA LEU A 146 -9.44 -21.33 0.54
C LEU A 146 -9.71 -22.34 1.66
N ASN A 147 -8.66 -23.02 2.12
CA ASN A 147 -8.75 -24.03 3.17
C ASN A 147 -8.69 -23.45 4.60
N SER A 148 -8.47 -22.14 4.76
CA SER A 148 -8.50 -21.49 6.08
C SER A 148 -9.93 -21.29 6.57
N ARG A 149 -10.09 -21.21 7.91
CA ARG A 149 -11.35 -20.77 8.53
C ARG A 149 -11.64 -19.32 8.15
N GLN A 150 -12.91 -18.95 8.02
CA GLN A 150 -13.34 -17.58 7.71
C GLN A 150 -12.79 -16.52 8.68
N ALA A 151 -12.60 -16.87 9.96
CA ALA A 151 -11.99 -15.99 10.97
C ALA A 151 -10.47 -15.75 10.76
N ASN A 152 -9.83 -16.53 9.87
CA ASN A 152 -8.43 -16.38 9.47
C ASN A 152 -8.32 -15.81 8.06
N ARG A 153 -9.26 -14.93 7.69
CA ARG A 153 -9.28 -14.29 6.37
C ARG A 153 -9.36 -12.78 6.51
N PHE A 154 -8.39 -12.08 5.92
CA PHE A 154 -8.21 -10.65 6.11
C PHE A 154 -8.00 -9.92 4.79
N LEU A 155 -8.36 -8.65 4.74
CA LEU A 155 -8.07 -7.72 3.65
C LEU A 155 -7.11 -6.66 4.15
N ILE A 156 -6.06 -6.38 3.39
CA ILE A 156 -5.18 -5.24 3.59
C ILE A 156 -5.40 -4.24 2.47
N TYR A 157 -5.81 -3.04 2.83
CA TYR A 157 -5.85 -1.92 1.92
C TYR A 157 -4.52 -1.17 2.00
N LEU A 158 -3.71 -1.28 0.95
CA LEU A 158 -2.37 -0.72 0.87
C LEU A 158 -2.40 0.54 0.00
N THR A 159 -2.11 1.72 0.54
CA THR A 159 -2.27 2.97 -0.24
C THR A 159 -1.06 3.89 -0.20
N ALA A 160 -1.04 4.88 -1.09
CA ALA A 160 -0.07 5.98 -1.08
C ALA A 160 -0.34 7.05 -0.02
N HIS A 161 -1.37 6.89 0.82
CA HIS A 161 -1.64 7.85 1.87
C HIS A 161 -0.58 7.77 2.97
N ALA A 162 -0.08 8.93 3.43
CA ALA A 162 0.78 9.00 4.60
C ALA A 162 0.02 8.74 5.92
N VAL A 163 -1.31 8.91 5.90
CA VAL A 163 -2.20 8.75 7.06
C VAL A 163 -3.38 7.86 6.66
N LYS A 164 -3.89 7.07 7.61
CA LYS A 164 -4.99 6.13 7.38
C LYS A 164 -6.21 6.83 6.72
N PRO A 165 -6.67 6.39 5.54
CA PRO A 165 -7.82 6.96 4.83
C PRO A 165 -9.13 6.54 5.51
N THR A 166 -9.41 7.15 6.65
CA THR A 166 -10.49 6.73 7.56
C THR A 166 -11.87 6.79 6.89
N TYR A 167 -12.10 7.81 6.05
CA TYR A 167 -13.36 7.96 5.31
C TYR A 167 -13.63 6.75 4.39
N GLU A 168 -12.66 6.39 3.55
CA GLU A 168 -12.78 5.26 2.61
C GLU A 168 -13.01 3.93 3.35
N LEU A 169 -12.23 3.69 4.40
CA LEU A 169 -12.35 2.47 5.21
C LEU A 169 -13.69 2.39 5.96
N SER A 170 -14.21 3.52 6.46
CA SER A 170 -15.48 3.55 7.19
C SER A 170 -16.69 3.23 6.31
N ARG A 171 -16.61 3.52 5.00
CA ARG A 171 -17.67 3.20 4.04
C ARG A 171 -17.84 1.70 3.84
N VAL A 172 -16.80 0.91 4.07
CA VAL A 172 -16.87 -0.55 3.88
C VAL A 172 -17.87 -1.19 4.84
N SER A 173 -18.02 -0.64 6.05
CA SER A 173 -18.95 -1.17 7.06
C SER A 173 -20.43 -1.13 6.64
N SER A 174 -20.81 -0.29 5.67
CA SER A 174 -22.18 -0.30 5.13
C SER A 174 -22.44 -1.40 4.12
N TYR A 175 -21.39 -2.04 3.59
CA TYR A 175 -21.45 -3.15 2.64
C TYR A 175 -21.06 -4.49 3.27
N TYR A 176 -20.28 -4.44 4.35
CA TYR A 176 -19.79 -5.63 5.05
C TYR A 176 -19.71 -5.39 6.56
N GLN A 177 -20.64 -5.98 7.31
CA GLN A 177 -20.82 -5.70 8.74
C GLN A 177 -19.58 -6.02 9.60
N GLN A 178 -18.80 -7.04 9.22
CA GLN A 178 -17.60 -7.47 9.96
C GLN A 178 -16.32 -6.78 9.46
N ALA A 179 -16.42 -5.65 8.76
CA ALA A 179 -15.27 -5.00 8.14
C ALA A 179 -14.20 -4.63 9.17
N GLU A 180 -14.59 -4.12 10.34
CA GLU A 180 -13.64 -3.64 11.36
C GLU A 180 -12.67 -4.72 11.87
N SER A 181 -13.09 -5.99 11.91
CA SER A 181 -12.24 -7.10 12.36
C SER A 181 -11.46 -7.79 11.24
N LYS A 182 -11.76 -7.48 9.98
CA LYS A 182 -11.16 -8.13 8.80
C LYS A 182 -10.39 -7.18 7.88
N LEU A 183 -10.61 -5.88 7.98
CA LEU A 183 -10.02 -4.86 7.12
C LEU A 183 -8.91 -4.10 7.84
N PHE A 184 -7.69 -4.27 7.35
CA PHE A 184 -6.50 -3.58 7.83
C PHE A 184 -6.01 -2.59 6.79
N TRP A 185 -5.19 -1.64 7.23
CA TRP A 185 -4.60 -0.64 6.34
C TRP A 185 -3.10 -0.54 6.57
N SER A 186 -2.37 -0.37 5.47
CA SER A 186 -0.95 -0.03 5.49
C SER A 186 -0.65 0.95 4.37
N SER A 187 0.57 1.48 4.33
CA SER A 187 1.00 2.41 3.29
C SER A 187 2.28 1.96 2.59
N TRP A 188 2.50 2.45 1.37
CA TRP A 188 3.76 2.23 0.66
C TRP A 188 4.98 2.78 1.42
N TYR A 189 4.79 3.83 2.22
CA TYR A 189 5.82 4.34 3.15
C TYR A 189 6.20 3.29 4.20
N HIS A 190 5.21 2.61 4.78
CA HIS A 190 5.46 1.56 5.75
C HIS A 190 6.16 0.35 5.12
N VAL A 191 5.75 -0.05 3.90
CA VAL A 191 6.45 -1.09 3.12
C VAL A 191 7.92 -0.73 2.92
N HIS A 192 8.19 0.51 2.53
CA HIS A 192 9.54 0.99 2.29
C HIS A 192 10.40 0.99 3.57
N ASP A 193 9.88 1.53 4.67
CA ASP A 193 10.57 1.53 5.95
C ASP A 193 10.82 0.10 6.45
N TYR A 194 9.87 -0.80 6.23
CA TYR A 194 10.04 -2.21 6.54
C TYR A 194 11.21 -2.83 5.77
N PHE A 195 11.24 -2.72 4.43
CA PHE A 195 12.37 -3.23 3.64
C PHE A 195 13.71 -2.62 4.05
N ARG A 196 13.73 -1.31 4.32
CA ARG A 196 14.94 -0.62 4.79
C ARG A 196 15.44 -1.20 6.12
N SER A 197 14.53 -1.52 7.04
CA SER A 197 14.85 -2.14 8.34
C SER A 197 15.42 -3.55 8.23
N LEU A 198 15.12 -4.27 7.13
CA LEU A 198 15.65 -5.61 6.88
C LEU A 198 17.09 -5.61 6.35
N ARG A 199 17.57 -4.50 5.77
CA ARG A 199 18.90 -4.46 5.12
C ARG A 199 20.06 -4.92 6.02
N PRO A 200 20.15 -4.54 7.31
CA PRO A 200 21.21 -5.03 8.18
C PRO A 200 21.10 -6.53 8.50
N GLN A 201 19.87 -7.07 8.51
CA GLN A 201 19.59 -8.47 8.85
C GLN A 201 19.80 -9.40 7.65
N LEU A 202 19.60 -8.87 6.43
CA LEU A 202 19.66 -9.59 5.16
C LEU A 202 20.77 -9.02 4.26
N ALA A 203 21.99 -8.95 4.78
CA ALA A 203 23.13 -8.41 4.05
C ALA A 203 23.71 -9.38 3.00
N GLN A 204 23.40 -10.68 3.10
CA GLN A 204 23.89 -11.69 2.16
C GLN A 204 23.16 -11.67 0.80
N PHE A 205 23.87 -12.12 -0.23
CA PHE A 205 23.28 -12.42 -1.54
C PHE A 205 22.29 -13.59 -1.43
N PRO A 206 21.14 -13.57 -2.13
CA PRO A 206 20.66 -12.53 -3.06
C PRO A 206 19.87 -11.39 -2.40
N TYR A 207 19.56 -11.50 -1.11
CA TYR A 207 18.60 -10.62 -0.43
C TYR A 207 19.03 -9.17 -0.41
N SER A 208 20.32 -8.88 -0.24
CA SER A 208 20.83 -7.51 -0.22
C SER A 208 20.58 -6.76 -1.53
N TYR A 209 20.60 -7.45 -2.67
CA TYR A 209 20.30 -6.86 -3.98
C TYR A 209 18.79 -6.64 -4.16
N ILE A 210 17.97 -7.62 -3.79
CA ILE A 210 16.51 -7.51 -3.83
C ILE A 210 16.05 -6.29 -3.01
N LEU A 211 16.56 -6.18 -1.77
CA LEU A 211 16.23 -5.07 -0.87
C LEU A 211 16.74 -3.73 -1.41
N ALA A 212 17.96 -3.68 -1.97
CA ALA A 212 18.50 -2.46 -2.57
C ALA A 212 17.65 -1.98 -3.74
N ASP A 213 17.28 -2.88 -4.67
CA ASP A 213 16.50 -2.55 -5.85
C ASP A 213 15.09 -2.09 -5.48
N VAL A 214 14.39 -2.80 -4.58
CA VAL A 214 13.02 -2.41 -4.19
C VAL A 214 13.00 -1.10 -3.39
N CYS A 215 14.01 -0.85 -2.54
CA CYS A 215 14.12 0.44 -1.85
C CYS A 215 14.39 1.56 -2.85
N ALA A 216 15.29 1.37 -3.82
CA ALA A 216 15.55 2.37 -4.85
C ALA A 216 14.32 2.67 -5.72
N LEU A 217 13.50 1.66 -6.01
CA LEU A 217 12.21 1.83 -6.69
C LEU A 217 11.25 2.70 -5.85
N LEU A 218 11.10 2.39 -4.56
CA LEU A 218 10.20 3.12 -3.66
C LEU A 218 10.70 4.54 -3.36
N ASP A 219 12.02 4.74 -3.24
CA ASP A 219 12.66 6.07 -3.14
C ASP A 219 12.33 6.92 -4.38
N ARG A 220 12.43 6.33 -5.58
CA ARG A 220 12.08 7.00 -6.84
C ARG A 220 10.59 7.36 -6.93
N LYS A 221 9.74 6.59 -6.27
CA LYS A 221 8.28 6.83 -6.16
C LYS A 221 7.93 7.78 -5.01
N GLU A 222 8.93 8.36 -4.35
CA GLU A 222 8.78 9.29 -3.23
C GLU A 222 8.11 8.68 -1.99
N PHE A 223 8.11 7.36 -1.83
CA PHE A 223 7.59 6.67 -0.64
C PHE A 223 8.57 6.66 0.52
N VAL A 224 9.23 7.79 0.75
CA VAL A 224 10.21 7.99 1.81
C VAL A 224 9.57 8.68 3.00
N THR A 225 9.71 8.11 4.19
CA THR A 225 9.35 8.83 5.41
C THR A 225 10.44 9.84 5.76
N PHE A 226 10.02 10.95 6.38
CA PHE A 226 10.95 11.96 6.86
C PHE A 226 11.83 11.36 7.98
N GLN A 227 13.12 11.23 7.71
CA GLN A 227 14.11 10.64 8.64
C GLN A 227 14.64 11.64 9.68
N GLY A 228 13.95 12.77 9.86
CA GLY A 228 14.46 13.87 10.68
C GLY A 228 15.54 14.69 9.97
N PHE A 229 16.05 15.68 10.70
CA PHE A 229 17.25 16.40 10.28
C PHE A 229 18.47 15.63 10.74
N HIS A 230 19.28 15.15 9.80
CA HIS A 230 20.65 14.75 10.12
C HIS A 230 21.45 16.02 10.39
N LEU A 231 21.46 16.46 11.65
CA LEU A 231 22.39 17.46 12.15
C LEU A 231 23.77 16.82 12.18
N SER A 232 24.38 16.63 10.99
CA SER A 232 25.77 16.24 10.86
C SER A 232 26.61 17.34 11.49
N GLN A 233 26.90 17.15 12.79
CA GLN A 233 27.74 17.98 13.62
C GLN A 233 27.65 19.47 13.28
N LEU A 234 26.64 20.16 13.82
CA LEU A 234 26.73 21.60 14.05
C LEU A 234 27.84 21.84 15.08
N THR A 235 29.10 21.66 14.68
CA THR A 235 30.27 22.05 15.45
C THR A 235 30.23 23.57 15.56
N GLY A 236 29.88 24.10 16.73
CA GLY A 236 29.90 25.53 17.00
C GLY A 236 28.59 26.15 17.49
N VAL A 237 27.50 25.38 17.63
CA VAL A 237 26.32 25.88 18.35
C VAL A 237 26.67 25.94 19.83
N LYS A 238 26.89 27.14 20.34
CA LYS A 238 27.02 27.35 21.79
C LYS A 238 25.73 26.89 22.46
N PRO A 239 25.79 26.11 23.56
CA PRO A 239 24.59 25.64 24.27
C PRO A 239 23.64 26.77 24.70
N GLU A 240 24.16 28.00 24.76
CA GLU A 240 23.45 29.24 25.07
C GLU A 240 22.47 29.69 23.97
N MET A 241 22.56 29.13 22.75
CA MET A 241 21.64 29.43 21.63
C MET A 241 20.44 28.47 21.54
N GLY A 242 20.30 27.54 22.50
CA GLY A 242 19.31 26.47 22.50
C GLY A 242 17.92 26.81 23.03
N SER A 243 17.57 28.09 23.25
CA SER A 243 16.25 28.48 23.78
C SER A 243 15.22 28.79 22.69
N PHE A 244 15.06 27.93 21.67
CA PHE A 244 13.98 28.14 20.68
C PHE A 244 12.58 28.23 21.33
N TRP A 245 12.41 27.66 22.54
CA TRP A 245 11.16 27.68 23.30
C TRP A 245 11.24 28.38 24.66
N GLN A 246 12.41 28.73 25.19
CA GLN A 246 12.52 29.18 26.59
C GLN A 246 12.48 30.71 26.80
N ASP A 247 12.74 31.52 25.78
CA ASP A 247 12.73 33.00 25.91
C ASP A 247 11.69 33.72 25.03
N ARG A 248 10.55 33.09 24.74
CA ARG A 248 9.53 33.76 23.90
C ARG A 248 8.69 34.73 24.71
N ARG A 249 8.70 36.00 24.31
CA ARG A 249 7.60 36.93 24.57
C ARG A 249 6.52 36.71 23.51
N ILE A 250 5.27 36.92 23.87
CA ILE A 250 4.09 36.74 22.98
C ILE A 250 4.21 37.60 21.70
N ASP A 251 5.05 38.63 21.75
CA ASP A 251 5.20 39.64 20.72
C ASP A 251 6.26 39.28 19.66
N ASP A 252 7.04 38.21 19.89
CA ASP A 252 8.10 37.78 18.96
C ASP A 252 7.50 36.93 17.82
N LEU A 253 7.26 37.60 16.69
CA LEU A 253 6.83 36.95 15.44
C LEU A 253 7.89 35.94 14.97
N VAL A 254 7.47 34.68 14.86
CA VAL A 254 8.29 33.50 14.49
C VAL A 254 9.10 33.66 13.19
N PHE A 255 8.70 34.59 12.33
CA PHE A 255 9.27 34.79 10.99
C PHE A 255 9.64 36.25 10.67
N ASN A 256 10.09 37.03 11.67
CA ASN A 256 10.70 38.33 11.39
C ASN A 256 12.00 38.14 10.59
N GLY A 257 11.91 38.30 9.27
CA GLY A 257 13.01 38.06 8.32
C GLY A 257 12.59 37.33 7.05
N ILE A 258 11.42 36.68 7.05
CA ILE A 258 10.78 36.19 5.82
C ILE A 258 9.88 37.32 5.31
N SER A 259 10.49 38.30 4.62
CA SER A 259 9.78 39.49 4.13
C SER A 259 8.75 39.19 3.03
N LYS A 260 8.71 37.96 2.52
CA LYS A 260 7.62 37.43 1.69
C LYS A 260 7.42 35.95 2.01
N PRO A 261 6.21 35.48 2.34
CA PRO A 261 5.94 34.05 2.22
C PRO A 261 6.31 33.64 0.78
N PRO A 262 6.83 32.43 0.54
CA PRO A 262 6.92 31.90 -0.81
C PRO A 262 5.49 31.75 -1.32
N VAL A 263 4.94 32.83 -1.88
CA VAL A 263 3.74 32.79 -2.69
C VAL A 263 4.17 31.96 -3.88
N ILE A 264 3.71 30.70 -3.92
CA ILE A 264 3.60 29.96 -5.17
C ILE A 264 2.78 30.87 -6.07
N ASP A 265 3.42 31.40 -7.11
CA ASP A 265 2.84 32.39 -8.01
C ASP A 265 1.81 31.70 -8.92
N TRP A 266 0.62 31.44 -8.37
CA TRP A 266 -0.49 30.77 -9.07
C TRP A 266 -0.95 31.51 -10.33
N LEU A 267 -0.58 32.79 -10.48
CA LEU A 267 -0.97 33.61 -11.63
C LEU A 267 -0.18 33.30 -12.91
N ASN A 268 1.02 32.72 -12.81
CA ASN A 268 1.83 32.39 -13.99
C ASN A 268 1.53 31.01 -14.59
N THR A 269 0.73 30.16 -13.93
CA THR A 269 0.35 28.84 -14.47
C THR A 269 -0.99 28.85 -15.22
N ALA A 270 -1.82 29.89 -15.03
CA ALA A 270 -3.13 29.99 -15.66
C ALA A 270 -3.11 30.55 -17.10
N VAL A 271 -2.02 31.19 -17.53
CA VAL A 271 -1.94 31.87 -18.84
C VAL A 271 -1.52 30.92 -19.97
N SER A 272 -0.90 29.77 -19.67
CA SER A 272 -0.51 28.78 -20.69
C SER A 272 -1.63 27.80 -21.09
N PHE A 273 -2.77 27.78 -20.39
CA PHE A 273 -3.84 26.80 -20.64
C PHE A 273 -4.99 27.30 -21.53
N PHE A 274 -5.09 28.62 -21.81
CA PHE A 274 -6.23 29.18 -22.55
C PHE A 274 -5.94 29.61 -24.00
N ASN A 275 -4.71 29.45 -24.52
CA ASN A 275 -4.32 29.96 -25.85
C ASN A 275 -4.01 28.89 -26.90
N SER A 276 -4.71 27.75 -26.86
CA SER A 276 -4.59 26.77 -27.94
C SER A 276 -5.93 26.16 -28.27
N HIS A 277 -6.81 26.87 -29.00
CA HIS A 277 -7.79 26.29 -29.93
C HIS A 277 -8.25 27.42 -30.90
N PRO A 278 -7.95 27.34 -32.21
CA PRO A 278 -8.59 28.20 -33.21
C PRO A 278 -10.02 27.70 -33.49
N PRO A 279 -10.96 28.59 -33.85
CA PRO A 279 -12.33 28.19 -34.15
C PRO A 279 -12.40 27.38 -35.45
N GLN A 280 -13.03 26.21 -35.41
CA GLN A 280 -13.43 25.50 -36.62
C GLN A 280 -14.63 26.20 -37.26
N GLU A 281 -14.44 26.65 -38.50
CA GLU A 281 -15.54 27.07 -39.38
C GLU A 281 -16.43 25.89 -39.71
N LYS A 282 -17.74 26.05 -39.49
CA LYS A 282 -18.76 25.12 -39.97
C LYS A 282 -18.95 25.29 -41.48
N LYS A 283 -18.84 24.19 -42.22
CA LYS A 283 -19.53 23.94 -43.48
C LYS A 283 -20.29 22.64 -43.36
#